data_AF-A0A4Q8QBV3-F1
#
_entry.id   AF-A0A4Q8QBV3-F1
#
_cell.length_a   1.000
_cell.length_b   1.000
_cell.length_c   1.000
_cell.angle_alpha   90.00
_cell.angle_beta   90.00
_cell.angle_gamma   90.00
#
_symmetry.space_group_name_H-M   'P 1'
#
loop_
_entity.id
_entity.type
_entity.pdbx_description
1 polymer ?
#
loop_
_entity_poly.entity_id
_entity_poly.type
_entity_poly.pdbx_seq_one_letter_code
_entity_poly.pdbx_strand_id
1 'polypeptide(L)'
;MKKLIILSLITVSLSSCEQDLKCADFKNGTFLIPGDSIYPISSNIIRKNGRQVEWEKAGDSTHAIIKYLDDCNWILTYDTELSELDELEQLINNSGGVKVEVLEIKGDTLFYNGVLKNDTLLFEQPGTIIKLK
;
A
#
# COMPACT_ATOMS: atom_id res chain seq x y z
N MET A 1 -57.73 -28.72 -22.65
CA MET A 1 -56.30 -28.46 -22.86
C MET A 1 -55.88 -27.28 -21.98
N LYS A 2 -55.41 -27.54 -20.74
CA LYS A 2 -54.91 -26.48 -19.86
C LYS A 2 -53.41 -26.34 -20.09
N LYS A 3 -52.98 -25.26 -20.75
CA LYS A 3 -51.56 -24.94 -20.95
C LYS A 3 -51.02 -24.41 -19.63
N LEU A 4 -50.21 -25.21 -18.94
CA LEU A 4 -49.44 -24.78 -17.78
C LEU A 4 -48.19 -24.05 -18.33
N ILE A 5 -48.17 -22.73 -18.24
CA ILE A 5 -46.96 -21.94 -18.54
C ILE A 5 -46.07 -22.01 -17.29
N ILE A 6 -45.03 -22.84 -17.35
CA ILE A 6 -44.01 -22.91 -16.31
C ILE A 6 -43.01 -21.79 -16.60
N LEU A 7 -43.15 -20.66 -15.89
CA LEU A 7 -42.16 -19.59 -15.90
C LEU A 7 -41.04 -20.00 -14.93
N SER A 8 -39.99 -20.62 -15.46
CA SER A 8 -38.81 -20.99 -14.68
C SER A 8 -37.99 -19.73 -14.38
N LEU A 9 -38.14 -19.20 -13.16
CA LEU A 9 -37.40 -18.04 -12.66
C LEU A 9 -35.94 -18.47 -12.39
N ILE A 10 -35.04 -18.21 -13.33
CA ILE A 10 -33.60 -18.44 -13.15
C ILE A 10 -33.08 -17.35 -12.22
N THR A 11 -32.98 -17.63 -10.93
CA THR A 11 -32.28 -16.78 -9.96
C THR A 11 -30.77 -17.01 -10.14
N VAL A 12 -30.13 -16.18 -10.96
CA VAL A 12 -28.66 -16.10 -10.99
C VAL A 12 -28.22 -15.44 -9.68
N SER A 13 -27.84 -16.25 -8.71
CA SER A 13 -27.14 -15.79 -7.52
C SER A 13 -25.77 -15.25 -7.96
N LEU A 14 -25.66 -13.92 -8.08
CA LEU A 14 -24.37 -13.24 -8.21
C LEU A 14 -23.63 -13.40 -6.88
N SER A 15 -22.86 -14.48 -6.74
CA SER A 15 -21.82 -14.55 -5.73
C SER A 15 -20.78 -13.49 -6.10
N SER A 16 -20.84 -12.33 -5.44
CA SER A 16 -19.73 -11.38 -5.43
C SER A 16 -18.59 -12.07 -4.71
N CYS A 17 -17.78 -12.82 -5.45
CA CYS A 17 -16.48 -13.27 -4.97
C CYS A 17 -15.61 -12.01 -4.88
N GLU A 18 -15.59 -11.39 -3.70
CA GLU A 18 -14.52 -10.48 -3.35
C GLU A 18 -13.21 -11.27 -3.48
N GLN A 19 -12.31 -10.84 -4.36
CA GLN A 19 -11.02 -11.50 -4.50
C GLN A 19 -10.18 -11.13 -3.28
N ASP A 20 -9.79 -12.13 -2.51
CA ASP A 20 -8.82 -11.95 -1.44
C ASP A 20 -7.49 -11.49 -2.05
N LEU A 21 -7.14 -10.22 -1.83
CA LEU A 21 -5.88 -9.67 -2.28
C LEU A 21 -4.71 -10.33 -1.54
N LYS A 22 -3.60 -10.46 -2.24
CA LYS A 22 -2.33 -10.98 -1.72
C LYS A 22 -1.28 -9.87 -1.74
N CYS A 23 -0.18 -10.04 -1.02
CA CYS A 23 0.87 -9.01 -0.98
C CYS A 23 1.42 -8.65 -2.37
N ALA A 24 1.46 -9.61 -3.30
CA ALA A 24 1.84 -9.36 -4.71
C ALA A 24 0.94 -8.30 -5.39
N ASP A 25 -0.33 -8.20 -5.01
CA ASP A 25 -1.27 -7.21 -5.53
C ASP A 25 -0.94 -5.78 -5.08
N PHE A 26 -0.09 -5.62 -4.06
CA PHE A 26 0.34 -4.30 -3.54
C PHE A 26 1.69 -3.84 -4.11
N LYS A 27 2.27 -4.60 -5.04
CA LYS A 27 3.54 -4.24 -5.71
C LYS A 27 3.36 -3.19 -6.80
N ASN A 28 2.20 -3.17 -7.47
CA ASN A 28 1.88 -2.18 -8.50
C ASN A 28 0.41 -1.77 -8.38
N GLY A 29 0.12 -0.50 -8.64
CA GLY A 29 -1.23 0.04 -8.60
C GLY A 29 -1.30 1.42 -7.97
N THR A 30 -2.52 1.85 -7.67
CA THR A 30 -2.82 3.10 -6.97
C THR A 30 -3.34 2.75 -5.58
N PHE A 31 -2.92 3.50 -4.57
CA PHE A 31 -3.25 3.23 -3.19
C PHE A 31 -3.53 4.53 -2.40
N LEU A 32 -4.17 4.37 -1.25
CA LEU A 32 -4.44 5.43 -0.28
C LEU A 32 -3.84 5.03 1.07
N ILE A 33 -3.03 5.91 1.67
CA ILE A 33 -2.75 5.87 3.11
C ILE A 33 -3.79 6.77 3.78
N PRO A 34 -4.70 6.23 4.58
CA PRO A 34 -5.66 7.06 5.30
C PRO A 34 -4.95 7.86 6.39
N GLY A 35 -5.37 9.11 6.59
CA GLY A 35 -4.97 9.86 7.77
C GLY A 35 -5.58 9.25 9.03
N ASP A 36 -4.89 9.40 10.16
CA ASP A 36 -5.33 8.94 11.48
C ASP A 36 -5.31 10.07 12.52
N SER A 37 -5.53 9.73 13.79
CA SER A 37 -5.57 10.72 14.88
C SER A 37 -4.22 11.39 15.17
N ILE A 38 -3.11 10.77 14.78
CA ILE A 38 -1.74 11.26 14.96
C ILE A 38 -1.31 12.04 13.72
N TYR A 39 -1.55 11.47 12.53
CA TYR A 39 -1.26 12.08 11.25
C TYR A 39 -2.55 12.24 10.43
N PRO A 40 -3.26 13.38 10.53
CA PRO A 40 -4.60 13.54 9.97
C PRO A 40 -4.62 13.74 8.44
N ILE A 41 -3.48 13.61 7.78
CA ILE A 41 -3.32 13.82 6.34
C ILE A 41 -3.29 12.46 5.67
N SER A 42 -4.12 12.29 4.65
CA SER A 42 -4.12 11.10 3.81
C SER A 42 -3.19 11.29 2.60
N SER A 43 -2.51 10.23 2.19
CA SER A 43 -1.61 10.27 1.03
C SER A 43 -2.09 9.36 -0.10
N ASN A 44 -2.03 9.85 -1.35
CA ASN A 44 -2.21 8.98 -2.51
C ASN A 44 -0.87 8.42 -2.94
N ILE A 45 -0.82 7.14 -3.28
CA ILE A 45 0.38 6.45 -3.73
C ILE A 45 0.16 5.86 -5.11
N ILE A 46 1.15 5.99 -5.99
CA ILE A 46 1.25 5.19 -7.21
C ILE A 46 2.52 4.36 -7.14
N ARG A 47 2.39 3.04 -7.28
CA ARG A 47 3.52 2.11 -7.42
C ARG A 47 3.61 1.55 -8.81
N LYS A 48 4.80 1.63 -9.40
CA LYS A 48 5.09 1.04 -10.70
C LYS A 48 6.56 0.64 -10.79
N ASN A 49 6.83 -0.61 -11.14
CA ASN A 49 8.17 -1.12 -11.42
C ASN A 49 9.18 -0.86 -10.27
N GLY A 50 8.78 -1.12 -9.02
CA GLY A 50 9.65 -0.92 -7.85
C GLY A 50 9.91 0.54 -7.49
N ARG A 51 9.07 1.46 -7.97
CA ARG A 51 9.09 2.89 -7.61
C ARG A 51 7.74 3.28 -7.03
N GLN A 52 7.77 4.17 -6.05
CA GLN A 52 6.61 4.78 -5.41
C GLN A 52 6.68 6.30 -5.61
N VAL A 53 5.54 6.89 -5.91
CA VAL A 53 5.33 8.34 -5.77
C VAL A 53 4.16 8.53 -4.84
N GLU A 54 4.32 9.43 -3.87
CA GLU A 54 3.35 9.70 -2.82
C GLU A 54 2.99 11.20 -2.82
N TRP A 55 1.71 11.52 -2.67
CA TRP A 55 1.20 12.89 -2.62
C TRP A 55 0.32 13.07 -1.39
N GLU A 56 0.79 13.89 -0.45
CA GLU A 56 -0.01 14.34 0.71
C GLU A 56 -0.88 15.54 0.35
N LYS A 57 -0.40 16.39 -0.57
CA LYS A 57 -1.10 17.54 -1.13
C LYS A 57 -0.70 17.75 -2.58
N ALA A 58 -1.55 18.42 -3.35
CA ALA A 58 -1.28 18.68 -4.76
C ALA A 58 0.02 19.51 -4.93
N GLY A 59 0.95 18.99 -5.73
CA GLY A 59 2.23 19.65 -6.02
C GLY A 59 3.36 19.36 -5.02
N ASP A 60 3.12 18.53 -3.99
CA ASP A 60 4.14 18.09 -3.05
C ASP A 60 4.22 16.57 -3.10
N SER A 61 5.24 16.07 -3.78
CA SER A 61 5.37 14.64 -4.08
C SER A 61 6.69 14.08 -3.60
N THR A 62 6.60 13.00 -2.84
CA THR A 62 7.75 12.24 -2.35
C THR A 62 7.99 11.06 -3.28
N HIS A 63 9.24 10.89 -3.69
CA HIS A 63 9.65 9.80 -4.58
C HIS A 63 10.47 8.77 -3.80
N ALA A 64 10.07 7.50 -3.89
CA ALA A 64 10.75 6.40 -3.22
C ALA A 64 11.05 5.23 -4.15
N ILE A 65 12.13 4.52 -3.84
CA ILE A 65 12.52 3.26 -4.45
C ILE A 65 12.08 2.13 -3.51
N ILE A 66 11.47 1.10 -4.09
CA ILE A 66 10.99 -0.09 -3.38
C ILE A 66 11.89 -1.27 -3.74
N LYS A 67 12.61 -1.79 -2.75
CA LYS A 67 13.34 -3.06 -2.87
C LYS A 67 12.55 -4.17 -2.21
N TYR A 68 11.88 -5.00 -3.01
CA TYR A 68 11.18 -6.19 -2.52
C TYR A 68 12.17 -7.23 -2.00
N LEU A 69 11.96 -7.68 -0.77
CA LEU A 69 12.69 -8.80 -0.16
C LEU A 69 11.98 -10.12 -0.48
N ASP A 70 10.64 -10.07 -0.46
CA ASP A 70 9.74 -11.14 -0.91
C ASP A 70 8.40 -10.52 -1.38
N ASP A 71 7.30 -11.25 -1.30
CA ASP A 71 5.98 -10.72 -1.66
C ASP A 71 5.40 -9.76 -0.63
N CYS A 72 5.67 -9.96 0.65
CA CYS A 72 5.06 -9.27 1.78
C CYS A 72 6.04 -8.36 2.54
N ASN A 73 7.32 -8.37 2.19
CA ASN A 73 8.35 -7.57 2.85
C ASN A 73 9.15 -6.76 1.83
N TRP A 74 9.37 -5.49 2.11
CA TRP A 74 10.16 -4.60 1.25
C TRP A 74 10.89 -3.53 2.04
N ILE A 75 11.86 -2.88 1.40
CA ILE A 75 12.56 -1.72 1.92
C ILE A 75 12.18 -0.51 1.07
N LEU A 76 11.84 0.60 1.72
CA LEU A 76 11.63 1.91 1.11
C LEU A 76 12.82 2.82 1.39
N THR A 77 13.34 3.45 0.34
CA THR A 77 14.34 4.52 0.42
C THR A 77 13.89 5.68 -0.44
N TYR A 78 14.22 6.91 -0.06
CA TYR A 78 13.94 8.10 -0.87
C TYR A 78 14.83 8.12 -2.11
N ASP A 79 14.26 8.59 -3.22
CA ASP A 79 14.93 8.64 -4.51
C ASP A 79 15.76 9.93 -4.67
N THR A 80 17.08 9.77 -4.60
CA THR A 80 18.05 10.87 -4.70
C THR A 80 18.23 11.42 -6.12
N GLU A 81 17.71 10.74 -7.15
CA GLU A 81 17.79 11.20 -8.54
C GLU A 81 16.66 12.20 -8.88
N LEU A 82 15.56 12.18 -8.13
CA LEU A 82 14.37 12.98 -8.41
C LEU A 82 14.19 14.19 -7.47
N SER A 83 14.82 14.20 -6.30
CA SER A 83 14.75 15.31 -5.36
C SER A 83 15.97 15.37 -4.44
N GLU A 84 16.29 16.57 -3.95
CA GLU A 84 17.20 16.75 -2.82
C GLU A 84 16.50 16.27 -1.55
N LEU A 85 17.23 15.53 -0.72
CA LEU A 85 16.69 14.92 0.49
C LEU A 85 16.86 15.83 1.70
N ASP A 86 15.84 15.94 2.53
CA ASP A 86 15.98 16.59 3.84
C ASP A 86 16.80 15.74 4.84
N GLU A 87 17.08 16.28 6.03
CA GLU A 87 17.91 15.60 7.04
C GLU A 87 17.30 14.26 7.51
N LEU A 88 15.98 14.17 7.60
CA LEU A 88 15.28 12.95 8.03
C LEU A 88 15.30 11.91 6.91
N GLU A 89 15.05 12.31 5.67
CA GLU A 89 15.13 11.46 4.50
C GLU A 89 16.54 10.91 4.29
N GLN A 90 17.56 11.74 4.48
CA GLN A 90 18.96 11.32 4.47
C GLN A 90 19.26 10.32 5.59
N LEU A 91 18.79 10.57 6.82
CA LEU A 91 18.95 9.64 7.93
C LEU A 91 18.33 8.27 7.63
N ILE A 92 17.13 8.27 7.04
CA ILE A 92 16.42 7.05 6.66
C ILE A 92 17.24 6.27 5.61
N ASN A 93 17.68 6.94 4.55
CA ASN A 93 18.50 6.29 3.51
C ASN A 93 19.83 5.76 4.06
N ASN A 94 20.52 6.53 4.89
CA ASN A 94 21.78 6.13 5.53
C ASN A 94 21.61 4.97 6.51
N SER A 95 20.40 4.80 7.07
CA SER A 95 20.05 3.67 7.93
C SER A 95 19.64 2.41 7.15
N GLY A 96 19.70 2.44 5.81
CA GLY A 96 19.32 1.34 4.94
C GLY A 96 17.84 1.33 4.54
N GLY A 97 17.09 2.40 4.82
CA GLY A 97 15.68 2.57 4.49
C GLY A 97 14.72 2.09 5.57
N VAL A 98 13.42 2.28 5.32
CA VAL A 98 12.34 1.75 6.15
C VAL A 98 11.99 0.35 5.67
N LYS A 99 12.17 -0.65 6.53
CA LYS A 99 11.68 -2.01 6.27
C LYS A 99 10.19 -2.04 6.54
N VAL A 100 9.41 -2.41 5.53
CA VAL A 100 7.97 -2.62 5.67
C VAL A 100 7.69 -4.12 5.73
N GLU A 101 6.98 -4.51 6.78
CA GLU A 101 6.57 -5.90 7.04
C GLU A 101 5.05 -5.98 7.08
N VAL A 102 4.45 -6.72 6.14
CA VAL A 102 2.99 -6.93 6.12
C VAL A 102 2.57 -7.79 7.30
N LEU A 103 1.58 -7.32 8.04
CA LEU A 103 0.99 -8.01 9.18
C LEU A 103 -0.23 -8.83 8.74
N GLU A 104 -1.15 -8.21 8.01
CA GLU A 104 -2.35 -8.86 7.49
C GLU A 104 -2.95 -8.08 6.31
N ILE A 105 -3.81 -8.76 5.55
CA ILE A 105 -4.62 -8.15 4.49
C ILE A 105 -6.08 -8.51 4.76
N LYS A 106 -6.96 -7.51 4.73
CA LYS A 106 -8.42 -7.66 4.89
C LYS A 106 -9.11 -6.88 3.77
N GLY A 107 -9.72 -7.60 2.83
CA GLY A 107 -10.33 -7.00 1.64
C GLY A 107 -9.27 -6.26 0.80
N ASP A 108 -9.48 -4.96 0.60
CA ASP A 108 -8.58 -4.07 -0.14
C ASP A 108 -7.45 -3.45 0.71
N THR A 109 -7.42 -3.76 2.01
CA THR A 109 -6.59 -3.05 2.98
C THR A 109 -5.44 -3.93 3.47
N LEU A 110 -4.22 -3.41 3.34
CA LEU A 110 -2.98 -4.00 3.84
C LEU A 110 -2.53 -3.26 5.10
N PHE A 111 -2.35 -4.01 6.18
CA PHE A 111 -1.79 -3.53 7.45
C PHE A 111 -0.32 -3.95 7.54
N TYR A 112 0.54 -3.03 7.94
CA TYR A 112 1.99 -3.27 8.00
C TYR A 112 2.63 -2.64 9.23
N ASN A 113 3.85 -3.06 9.52
CA ASN A 113 4.76 -2.35 10.42
C ASN A 113 5.94 -1.78 9.61
N GLY A 114 6.19 -0.48 9.74
CA GLY A 114 7.35 0.20 9.20
C GLY A 114 8.44 0.26 10.26
N VAL A 115 9.61 -0.31 9.96
CA VAL A 115 10.73 -0.42 10.90
C VAL A 115 11.93 0.32 10.34
N LEU A 116 12.37 1.35 11.05
CA LEU A 116 13.66 2.00 10.84
C LEU A 116 14.60 1.53 11.96
N LYS A 117 15.70 0.88 11.58
CA LYS A 117 16.67 0.35 12.55
C LYS A 117 18.10 0.58 12.08
N ASN A 118 18.90 1.15 12.97
CA ASN A 118 20.37 1.19 12.85
C ASN A 118 21.01 0.86 14.21
N ASP A 119 22.30 1.10 14.37
CA ASP A 119 23.04 0.76 15.60
C ASP A 119 22.58 1.53 16.85
N THR A 120 21.94 2.69 16.68
CA THR A 120 21.56 3.60 17.78
C THR A 120 20.06 3.85 17.89
N LEU A 121 19.30 3.58 16.83
CA LEU A 121 17.88 3.87 16.72
C LEU A 121 17.11 2.62 16.32
N LEU A 122 16.00 2.38 17.04
CA LEU A 122 14.91 1.53 16.59
C LEU A 122 13.63 2.35 16.66
N PHE A 123 12.97 2.50 15.52
CA PHE A 123 11.67 3.15 15.40
C PHE A 123 10.73 2.22 14.64
N GLU A 124 9.53 2.04 15.18
CA GLU A 124 8.49 1.20 14.59
C GLU A 124 7.20 2.02 14.47
N GLN A 125 6.55 1.92 13.33
CA GLN A 125 5.32 2.64 13.03
C GLN A 125 4.34 1.69 12.32
N PRO A 126 3.22 1.32 12.96
CA PRO A 126 2.16 0.62 12.27
C PRO A 126 1.55 1.54 11.20
N GLY A 127 1.15 0.96 10.07
CA GLY A 127 0.53 1.71 8.99
C GLY A 127 -0.48 0.88 8.22
N THR A 128 -1.24 1.57 7.37
CA THR A 128 -2.30 0.99 6.55
C THR A 128 -2.21 1.53 5.13
N ILE A 129 -2.35 0.65 4.13
CA ILE A 129 -2.44 1.00 2.71
C ILE A 129 -3.69 0.36 2.13
N ILE A 130 -4.55 1.16 1.51
CA ILE A 130 -5.78 0.70 0.85
C ILE A 130 -5.55 0.68 -0.66
N LYS A 131 -5.81 -0.45 -1.32
CA LYS A 131 -5.73 -0.56 -2.77
C LYS A 131 -6.92 0.12 -3.44
N LEU A 132 -6.66 1.09 -4.31
CA LEU A 132 -7.67 1.72 -5.14
C LEU A 132 -7.86 0.90 -6.44
N LYS A 133 -9.11 0.85 -6.92
CA LYS A 133 -9.54 0.03 -8.07
C LYS A 133 -8.73 0.25 -9.34
#